data_AF-A0A1J4K747-F1
#
_entry.id   AF-A0A1J4K747-F1
#
_cell.length_a   1.000
_cell.length_b   1.000
_cell.length_c   1.000
_cell.angle_alpha   90.00
_cell.angle_beta   90.00
_cell.angle_gamma   90.00
#
_symmetry.space_group_name_H-M   'P 1'
#
loop_
_entity.id
_entity.type
_entity.pdbx_description
1 polymer ?
#
loop_
_entity_poly.entity_id
_entity_poly.type
_entity_poly.pdbx_seq_one_letter_code
_entity_poly.pdbx_strand_id
1 'polypeptide(L)'
;MPPNTRLGHKIAISVCITCSVALAIFVFYHFASVLEDHRLNGVNKYVDNYLRWSSLFGIIIVILTITFAWFNSRSSRSVLIFLTSLVITDLVVSFLFYFLFRSLIVRGYKSLFTDAGFISRAAEFETLNECCGWSNANISVIPDCSYLITCDTVIRGLMKGKNFYIFVISLSISLGLVLYCLIGHILLIISVDSSYQQLDSLTHV
;
A
#
# COMPACT_ATOMS: atom_id res chain seq x y z
N MET A 1 -32.98 17.11 2.06
CA MET A 1 -31.99 17.03 0.95
C MET A 1 -32.68 16.60 -0.33
N PRO A 2 -32.54 17.35 -1.44
CA PRO A 2 -33.10 16.95 -2.73
C PRO A 2 -32.43 15.64 -3.21
N PRO A 3 -33.18 14.72 -3.85
CA PRO A 3 -32.69 13.39 -4.23
C PRO A 3 -31.39 13.39 -5.05
N ASN A 4 -31.15 14.43 -5.86
CA ASN A 4 -29.93 14.59 -6.64
C ASN A 4 -28.65 14.72 -5.80
N THR A 5 -28.72 15.27 -4.59
CA THR A 5 -27.55 15.44 -3.71
C THR A 5 -27.06 14.12 -3.10
N ARG A 6 -27.97 13.16 -2.87
CA ARG A 6 -27.61 11.84 -2.32
C ARG A 6 -26.88 10.97 -3.35
N LEU A 7 -27.31 11.03 -4.61
CA LEU A 7 -26.67 10.27 -5.69
C LEU A 7 -25.26 10.82 -5.97
N GLY A 8 -25.12 12.15 -6.07
CA GLY A 8 -23.81 12.79 -6.25
C GLY A 8 -22.81 12.42 -5.16
N HIS A 9 -23.27 12.33 -3.90
CA HIS A 9 -22.42 11.91 -2.78
C HIS A 9 -21.94 10.46 -2.93
N LYS A 10 -22.85 9.52 -3.20
CA LYS A 10 -22.49 8.10 -3.42
C LYS A 10 -21.45 7.92 -4.51
N ILE A 11 -21.59 8.67 -5.60
CA ILE A 11 -20.64 8.66 -6.72
C ILE A 11 -19.28 9.21 -6.25
N ALA A 12 -19.25 10.36 -5.58
CA ALA A 12 -18.01 10.98 -5.10
C ALA A 12 -17.21 10.04 -4.18
N ILE A 13 -17.88 9.35 -3.26
CA ILE A 13 -17.27 8.38 -2.36
C ILE A 13 -16.67 7.21 -3.13
N SER A 14 -17.48 6.63 -4.02
CA SER A 14 -17.08 5.45 -4.80
C SER A 14 -15.86 5.78 -5.64
N VAL A 15 -15.87 6.92 -6.32
CA VAL A 15 -14.74 7.40 -7.14
C VAL A 15 -13.51 7.63 -6.26
N CYS A 16 -13.66 8.37 -5.16
CA CYS A 16 -12.55 8.72 -4.31
C CYS A 16 -11.84 7.49 -3.71
N ILE A 17 -12.60 6.56 -3.13
CA ILE A 17 -12.01 5.40 -2.48
C ILE A 17 -11.40 4.44 -3.51
N THR A 18 -12.04 4.31 -4.68
CA THR A 18 -11.48 3.54 -5.80
C THR A 18 -10.17 4.13 -6.28
N CYS A 19 -10.11 5.45 -6.50
CA CYS A 19 -8.89 6.13 -6.94
C CYS A 19 -7.76 5.99 -5.91
N SER A 20 -8.07 6.15 -4.61
CA SER A 20 -7.06 6.01 -3.57
C SER A 20 -6.48 4.59 -3.51
N VAL A 21 -7.33 3.57 -3.48
CA VAL A 21 -6.87 2.18 -3.36
C VAL A 21 -6.21 1.72 -4.66
N ALA A 22 -6.68 2.15 -5.83
CA ALA A 22 -6.01 1.90 -7.09
C ALA A 22 -4.57 2.44 -7.10
N LEU A 23 -4.37 3.64 -6.54
CA LEU A 23 -3.04 4.23 -6.41
C LEU A 23 -2.14 3.41 -5.45
N ALA A 24 -2.68 2.92 -4.34
CA ALA A 24 -1.95 2.05 -3.42
C ALA A 24 -1.55 0.70 -4.07
N ILE A 25 -2.48 0.06 -4.76
CA ILE A 25 -2.23 -1.19 -5.49
C ILE A 25 -1.19 -0.98 -6.59
N PHE A 26 -1.27 0.12 -7.34
CA PHE A 26 -0.27 0.46 -8.35
C PHE A 26 1.13 0.55 -7.74
N VAL A 27 1.28 1.15 -6.56
CA VAL A 27 2.56 1.25 -5.85
C VAL A 27 3.07 -0.12 -5.42
N PHE A 28 2.22 -0.99 -4.88
CA PHE A 28 2.62 -2.34 -4.51
C PHE A 28 3.02 -3.17 -5.73
N TYR A 29 2.29 -3.04 -6.83
CA TYR A 29 2.61 -3.69 -8.09
C TYR A 29 3.95 -3.18 -8.65
N HIS A 30 4.17 -1.87 -8.69
CA HIS A 30 5.44 -1.29 -9.12
C HIS A 30 6.60 -1.81 -8.27
N PHE A 31 6.43 -1.87 -6.96
CA PHE A 31 7.46 -2.39 -6.07
C PHE A 31 7.71 -3.88 -6.28
N ALA A 32 6.66 -4.69 -6.48
CA ALA A 32 6.80 -6.10 -6.83
C ALA A 32 7.53 -6.29 -8.18
N SER A 33 7.22 -5.47 -9.19
CA SER A 33 7.91 -5.46 -10.48
C SER A 33 9.40 -5.17 -10.33
N VAL A 34 9.77 -4.16 -9.54
CA VAL A 34 11.18 -3.86 -9.25
C VAL A 34 11.88 -5.07 -8.61
N LEU A 35 11.23 -5.76 -7.67
CA LEU A 35 11.82 -6.96 -7.07
C LEU A 35 11.96 -8.11 -8.08
N GLU A 36 11.00 -8.27 -8.99
CA GLU A 36 11.04 -9.28 -10.03
C GLU A 36 12.12 -9.00 -11.09
N ASP A 37 12.20 -7.76 -11.57
CA ASP A 37 13.20 -7.29 -12.54
C ASP A 37 14.62 -7.52 -12.02
N HIS A 38 14.81 -7.39 -10.71
CA HIS A 38 16.08 -7.64 -10.05
C HIS A 38 16.23 -9.06 -9.48
N ARG A 39 15.39 -10.05 -9.85
CA ARG A 39 15.48 -11.46 -9.39
C ARG A 39 15.41 -11.67 -7.86
N LEU A 40 14.78 -10.74 -7.14
CA LEU A 40 14.60 -10.78 -5.68
C LEU A 40 13.26 -11.40 -5.27
N ASN A 41 12.34 -11.63 -6.20
CA ASN A 41 11.05 -12.24 -5.91
C ASN A 41 11.20 -13.66 -5.32
N GLY A 42 10.42 -14.00 -4.31
CA GLY A 42 10.45 -15.31 -3.64
C GLY A 42 11.62 -15.52 -2.68
N VAL A 43 12.59 -14.61 -2.63
CA VAL A 43 13.71 -14.66 -1.66
C VAL A 43 13.23 -14.24 -0.28
N ASN A 44 12.46 -13.15 -0.20
CA ASN A 44 11.86 -12.66 1.03
C ASN A 44 10.33 -12.86 0.98
N LYS A 45 9.89 -14.07 1.33
CA LYS A 45 8.47 -14.46 1.32
C LYS A 45 7.59 -13.52 2.17
N TYR A 46 8.12 -12.92 3.23
CA TYR A 46 7.36 -11.97 4.06
C TYR A 46 6.99 -10.71 3.27
N VAL A 47 7.94 -10.16 2.51
CA VAL A 47 7.70 -8.98 1.66
C VAL A 47 6.73 -9.32 0.53
N ASP A 48 6.95 -10.44 -0.16
CA ASP A 48 6.09 -10.86 -1.27
C ASP A 48 4.65 -11.11 -0.81
N ASN A 49 4.49 -11.82 0.31
CA ASN A 49 3.18 -12.06 0.90
C ASN A 49 2.53 -10.75 1.35
N TYR A 50 3.28 -9.84 1.98
CA TYR A 50 2.75 -8.55 2.40
C TYR A 50 2.18 -7.74 1.23
N LEU A 51 2.94 -7.61 0.13
CA LEU A 51 2.50 -6.88 -1.07
C LEU A 51 1.22 -7.49 -1.67
N ARG A 52 1.14 -8.82 -1.72
CA ARG A 52 -0.02 -9.55 -2.25
C ARG A 52 -1.24 -9.40 -1.34
N TRP A 53 -1.07 -9.63 -0.03
CA TRP A 53 -2.16 -9.57 0.94
C TRP A 53 -2.71 -8.16 1.11
N SER A 54 -1.85 -7.13 1.17
CA SER A 54 -2.29 -5.73 1.25
C SER A 54 -3.04 -5.31 -0.02
N SER A 55 -2.57 -5.73 -1.21
CA SER A 55 -3.31 -5.48 -2.46
C SER A 55 -4.69 -6.16 -2.48
N LEU A 56 -4.76 -7.44 -2.08
CA LEU A 56 -6.03 -8.17 -2.00
C LEU A 56 -6.99 -7.54 -0.99
N PHE A 57 -6.47 -7.18 0.19
CA PHE A 57 -7.22 -6.52 1.26
C PHE A 57 -7.81 -5.18 0.78
N GLY A 58 -7.02 -4.37 0.08
CA GLY A 58 -7.49 -3.12 -0.53
C GLY A 58 -8.66 -3.34 -1.50
N ILE A 59 -8.54 -4.32 -2.42
CA ILE A 59 -9.62 -4.66 -3.37
C ILE A 59 -10.90 -5.04 -2.64
N ILE A 60 -10.80 -5.93 -1.65
CA ILE A 60 -11.96 -6.40 -0.87
C ILE A 60 -12.63 -5.22 -0.16
N ILE A 61 -11.86 -4.34 0.49
CA ILE A 61 -12.44 -3.19 1.20
C ILE A 61 -13.11 -2.21 0.23
N VAL A 62 -12.54 -1.95 -0.94
CA VAL A 62 -13.18 -1.08 -1.94
C VAL A 62 -14.53 -1.64 -2.35
N ILE A 63 -14.59 -2.93 -2.68
CA ILE A 63 -15.83 -3.60 -3.08
C ILE A 63 -16.87 -3.45 -1.97
N LEU A 64 -16.50 -3.78 -0.72
CA LEU A 64 -17.39 -3.64 0.43
C LEU A 64 -17.85 -2.19 0.62
N THR A 65 -16.93 -1.22 0.56
CA THR A 65 -17.25 0.20 0.75
C THR A 65 -18.23 0.67 -0.30
N ILE A 66 -17.99 0.32 -1.58
CA ILE A 66 -18.93 0.64 -2.66
C ILE A 66 -20.27 -0.03 -2.35
N THR A 67 -20.32 -1.34 -2.15
CA THR A 67 -21.58 -2.05 -1.85
C THR A 67 -22.37 -1.38 -0.73
N PHE A 68 -21.75 -1.06 0.41
CA PHE A 68 -22.41 -0.38 1.53
C PHE A 68 -22.77 1.08 1.26
N ALA A 69 -22.01 1.82 0.44
CA ALA A 69 -22.35 3.19 0.05
C ALA A 69 -23.63 3.23 -0.80
N TRP A 70 -23.85 2.19 -1.59
CA TRP A 70 -25.02 2.07 -2.44
C TRP A 70 -26.26 1.61 -1.66
N PHE A 71 -26.11 0.74 -0.65
CA PHE A 71 -27.19 0.35 0.26
C PHE A 71 -27.63 1.51 1.18
N ASN A 72 -28.90 1.92 1.05
CA ASN A 72 -29.45 3.13 1.64
C ASN A 72 -30.02 2.91 3.06
N SER A 73 -29.22 2.37 3.99
CA SER A 73 -29.65 2.13 5.38
C SER A 73 -28.95 3.07 6.37
N ARG A 74 -29.61 3.41 7.48
CA ARG A 74 -29.00 4.25 8.54
C ARG A 74 -27.76 3.56 9.14
N SER A 75 -27.77 2.22 9.19
CA SER A 75 -26.65 1.40 9.65
C SER A 75 -25.45 1.41 8.70
N SER A 76 -25.62 1.71 7.41
CA SER A 76 -24.50 1.69 6.45
C SER A 76 -23.51 2.83 6.69
N ARG A 77 -23.92 3.93 7.35
CA ARG A 77 -23.05 5.07 7.66
C ARG A 77 -21.88 4.71 8.57
N SER A 78 -22.14 4.04 9.70
CA SER A 78 -21.09 3.61 10.64
C SER A 78 -20.17 2.56 10.02
N VAL A 79 -20.74 1.66 9.20
CA VAL A 79 -19.97 0.66 8.46
C VAL A 79 -19.04 1.31 7.44
N LEU A 80 -19.49 2.34 6.72
CA LEU A 80 -18.66 3.09 5.78
C LEU A 80 -17.48 3.79 6.45
N ILE A 81 -17.71 4.43 7.61
CA ILE A 81 -16.64 5.04 8.40
C ILE A 81 -15.62 3.96 8.79
N PHE A 82 -16.10 2.83 9.34
CA PHE A 82 -15.24 1.72 9.74
C PHE A 82 -14.41 1.18 8.57
N LEU A 83 -15.03 0.90 7.42
CA LEU A 83 -14.35 0.41 6.23
C LEU A 83 -13.31 1.42 5.71
N THR A 84 -13.64 2.71 5.70
CA THR A 84 -12.70 3.77 5.29
C THR A 84 -11.51 3.86 6.25
N SER A 85 -11.73 3.69 7.56
CA SER A 85 -10.67 3.64 8.56
C SER A 85 -9.75 2.43 8.40
N LEU A 86 -10.25 1.29 7.92
CA LEU A 86 -9.40 0.14 7.59
C LEU A 86 -8.45 0.45 6.43
N VAL A 87 -8.91 1.16 5.39
CA VAL A 87 -8.04 1.62 4.29
C VAL A 87 -6.94 2.55 4.83
N ILE A 88 -7.31 3.52 5.68
CA ILE A 88 -6.33 4.41 6.32
C ILE A 88 -5.29 3.61 7.10
N THR A 89 -5.74 2.61 7.86
CA THR A 89 -4.86 1.77 8.66
C THR A 89 -3.88 0.99 7.78
N ASP A 90 -4.34 0.38 6.68
CA ASP A 90 -3.47 -0.32 5.73
C ASP A 90 -2.44 0.61 5.08
N LEU A 91 -2.84 1.82 4.69
CA LEU A 91 -1.92 2.83 4.15
C LEU A 91 -0.88 3.28 5.19
N VAL A 92 -1.28 3.50 6.44
CA VAL A 92 -0.36 3.85 7.54
C VAL A 92 0.59 2.70 7.84
N VAL A 93 0.11 1.46 7.89
CA VAL A 93 0.95 0.27 8.07
C VAL A 93 1.94 0.16 6.91
N SER A 94 1.53 0.46 5.68
CA SER A 94 2.41 0.48 4.50
C SER A 94 3.51 1.53 4.61
N PHE A 95 3.18 2.72 5.13
CA PHE A 95 4.18 3.72 5.47
C PHE A 95 5.16 3.22 6.52
N LEU A 96 4.67 2.67 7.63
CA LEU A 96 5.52 2.16 8.71
C LEU A 96 6.40 1.01 8.23
N PHE A 97 5.85 0.07 7.48
CA PHE A 97 6.58 -1.05 6.87
C PHE A 97 7.75 -0.52 6.03
N TYR A 98 7.50 0.47 5.18
CA TYR A 98 8.53 0.98 4.29
C TYR A 98 9.57 1.88 4.99
N PHE A 99 9.17 2.72 5.95
CA PHE A 99 10.09 3.63 6.65
C PHE A 99 10.85 2.96 7.79
N LEU A 100 10.16 2.20 8.65
CA LEU A 100 10.75 1.65 9.88
C LEU A 100 11.39 0.29 9.64
N PHE A 101 10.84 -0.53 8.75
CA PHE A 101 11.29 -1.91 8.55
C PHE A 101 12.22 -2.07 7.34
N ARG A 102 12.61 -0.98 6.67
CA ARG A 102 13.53 -1.02 5.52
C ARG A 102 14.79 -1.84 5.78
N SER A 103 15.42 -1.66 6.93
CA SER A 103 16.65 -2.38 7.28
C SER A 103 16.40 -3.88 7.44
N LEU A 104 15.22 -4.26 7.93
CA LEU A 104 14.78 -5.65 8.07
C LEU A 104 14.39 -6.27 6.72
N ILE A 105 13.73 -5.49 5.85
CA ILE A 105 13.43 -5.88 4.46
C ILE A 105 14.73 -6.20 3.71
N VAL A 106 15.71 -5.28 3.75
CA VAL A 106 17.03 -5.46 3.13
C VAL A 106 17.72 -6.70 3.70
N ARG A 107 17.78 -6.83 5.03
CA ARG A 107 18.40 -8.02 5.67
C ARG A 107 17.72 -9.32 5.28
N GLY A 108 16.42 -9.31 5.01
CA GLY A 108 15.69 -10.50 4.54
C GLY A 108 16.17 -11.02 3.18
N TYR A 109 16.84 -10.20 2.36
CA TYR A 109 17.45 -10.63 1.10
C TYR A 109 18.87 -11.19 1.26
N LYS A 110 19.47 -11.12 2.45
CA LYS A 110 20.77 -11.76 2.73
C LYS A 110 20.72 -13.28 2.50
N SER A 111 19.54 -13.89 2.67
CA SER A 111 19.32 -15.32 2.41
C SER A 111 19.73 -15.73 0.99
N LEU A 112 19.59 -14.83 0.00
CA LEU A 112 20.04 -15.06 -1.38
C LEU A 112 21.50 -15.52 -1.45
N PHE A 113 22.37 -15.00 -0.58
CA PHE A 113 23.82 -15.25 -0.60
C PHE A 113 24.32 -16.10 0.57
N THR A 114 23.42 -16.64 1.39
CA THR A 114 23.79 -17.44 2.57
C THR A 114 23.15 -18.82 2.57
N ASP A 115 22.06 -19.01 1.84
CA ASP A 115 21.38 -20.28 1.71
C ASP A 115 21.73 -20.93 0.35
N ALA A 116 22.19 -22.18 0.41
CA ALA A 116 22.60 -22.96 -0.75
C ALA A 116 21.46 -23.15 -1.76
N GLY A 117 20.19 -23.09 -1.32
CA GLY A 117 19.02 -23.19 -2.19
C GLY A 117 18.89 -22.06 -3.21
N PHE A 118 19.63 -20.96 -3.05
CA PHE A 118 19.55 -19.77 -3.90
C PHE A 118 20.78 -19.51 -4.77
N ILE A 119 21.77 -20.41 -4.81
CA ILE A 119 23.05 -20.22 -5.53
C ILE A 119 22.85 -19.75 -6.98
N SER A 120 21.99 -20.42 -7.75
CA SER A 120 21.72 -20.03 -9.16
C SER A 120 21.15 -18.62 -9.28
N ARG A 121 20.19 -18.27 -8.41
CA ARG A 121 19.57 -16.94 -8.40
C ARG A 121 20.53 -15.85 -7.92
N ALA A 122 21.41 -16.18 -6.99
CA ALA A 122 22.43 -15.26 -6.51
C ALA A 122 23.45 -14.95 -7.61
N ALA A 123 23.89 -15.96 -8.38
CA ALA A 123 24.75 -15.74 -9.55
C ALA A 123 24.05 -14.91 -10.65
N GLU A 124 22.77 -15.17 -10.93
CA GLU A 124 21.98 -14.32 -11.84
C GLU A 124 21.89 -12.88 -11.33
N PHE A 125 21.65 -12.69 -10.02
CA PHE A 125 21.59 -11.37 -9.40
C PHE A 125 22.92 -10.63 -9.53
N GLU A 126 24.04 -11.28 -9.20
CA GLU A 126 25.40 -10.71 -9.26
C GLU A 126 25.74 -10.26 -10.68
N THR A 127 25.42 -11.10 -11.68
CA THR A 127 25.66 -10.79 -13.10
C THR A 127 24.78 -9.63 -13.59
N LEU A 128 23.49 -9.67 -13.27
CA LEU A 128 22.52 -8.67 -13.74
C LEU A 128 22.79 -7.28 -13.13
N ASN A 129 23.22 -7.25 -11.88
CA ASN A 129 23.39 -6.02 -11.11
C ASN A 129 24.85 -5.56 -10.98
N GLU A 130 25.78 -6.26 -11.64
CA GLU A 130 27.22 -5.96 -11.60
C GLU A 130 27.73 -5.79 -10.16
N CYS A 131 27.41 -6.76 -9.31
CA CYS A 131 27.79 -6.75 -7.89
C CYS A 131 28.40 -8.08 -7.46
N CYS A 132 29.22 -8.06 -6.42
CA CYS A 132 29.86 -9.25 -5.87
C CYS A 132 29.56 -9.41 -4.39
N GLY A 133 29.01 -10.57 -4.03
CA GLY A 133 28.76 -10.98 -2.66
C GLY A 133 27.77 -10.08 -1.91
N TRP A 134 27.28 -10.58 -0.78
CA TRP A 134 26.42 -9.78 0.08
C TRP A 134 27.15 -8.57 0.67
N SER A 135 28.40 -8.77 1.12
CA SER A 135 29.24 -7.74 1.73
C SER A 135 30.70 -8.04 1.43
N ASN A 136 31.62 -7.11 1.66
CA ASN A 136 33.06 -7.30 1.43
C ASN A 136 33.68 -8.52 2.16
N ALA A 137 32.99 -9.07 3.17
CA ALA A 137 33.42 -10.26 3.91
C ALA A 137 32.85 -11.59 3.36
N ASN A 138 31.81 -11.54 2.51
CA ASN A 138 31.20 -12.73 1.93
C ASN A 138 31.78 -12.98 0.54
N ILE A 139 32.20 -14.22 0.29
CA ILE A 139 32.69 -14.66 -1.01
C ILE A 139 31.50 -14.66 -1.99
N SER A 140 31.72 -14.11 -3.19
CA SER A 140 30.74 -14.16 -4.29
C SER A 140 30.45 -15.60 -4.67
N VAL A 141 29.25 -15.82 -5.21
CA VAL A 141 28.85 -17.14 -5.68
C VAL A 141 29.38 -17.41 -7.08
N ILE A 142 29.76 -16.36 -7.81
CA ILE A 142 30.47 -16.41 -9.08
C ILE A 142 31.99 -16.48 -8.79
N PRO A 143 32.70 -17.48 -9.32
CA PRO A 143 34.16 -17.53 -9.27
C PRO A 143 34.76 -16.28 -9.94
N ASP A 144 35.77 -15.68 -9.32
CA ASP A 144 36.50 -14.52 -9.86
C ASP A 144 35.65 -13.26 -10.13
N CYS A 145 34.55 -13.08 -9.40
CA CYS A 145 33.74 -11.87 -9.47
C CYS A 145 34.58 -10.61 -9.13
N SER A 146 34.73 -9.70 -10.10
CA SER A 146 35.63 -8.53 -10.00
C SER A 146 34.90 -7.18 -9.83
N TYR A 147 33.58 -7.19 -9.63
CA TYR A 147 32.83 -5.96 -9.40
C TYR A 147 33.19 -5.31 -8.06
N LEU A 148 33.35 -3.99 -8.07
CA LEU A 148 33.73 -3.21 -6.88
C LEU A 148 32.57 -2.97 -5.90
N ILE A 149 31.33 -3.20 -6.34
CA ILE A 149 30.11 -2.90 -5.58
C ILE A 149 29.56 -4.19 -4.97
N THR A 150 29.17 -4.12 -3.70
CA THR A 150 28.50 -5.26 -3.02
C THR A 150 27.01 -5.31 -3.33
N CYS A 151 26.43 -6.50 -3.31
CA CYS A 151 25.01 -6.66 -3.57
C CYS A 151 24.11 -6.09 -2.45
N ASP A 152 24.58 -5.96 -1.20
CA ASP A 152 23.87 -5.18 -0.16
C ASP A 152 23.76 -3.70 -0.55
N THR A 153 24.81 -3.11 -1.15
CA THR A 153 24.76 -1.73 -1.65
C THR A 153 23.72 -1.57 -2.76
N VAL A 154 23.69 -2.49 -3.73
CA VAL A 154 22.70 -2.49 -4.81
C VAL A 154 21.29 -2.58 -4.25
N ILE A 155 21.00 -3.58 -3.41
CA ILE A 155 19.66 -3.81 -2.83
C ILE A 155 19.23 -2.60 -1.99
N ARG A 156 20.13 -2.01 -1.20
CA ARG A 156 19.84 -0.76 -0.48
C ARG A 156 19.53 0.38 -1.43
N GLY A 157 20.22 0.45 -2.56
CA GLY A 157 20.01 1.42 -3.63
C GLY A 157 18.62 1.31 -4.26
N LEU A 158 18.15 0.09 -4.54
CA LEU A 158 16.80 -0.17 -5.06
C LEU A 158 15.70 0.31 -4.11
N MET A 159 15.95 0.20 -2.80
CA MET A 159 15.06 0.68 -1.74
C MET A 159 15.23 2.18 -1.47
N LYS A 160 16.12 2.88 -2.18
CA LYS A 160 16.45 4.31 -2.08
C LYS A 160 16.09 5.01 -3.40
N GLY A 161 16.22 6.33 -3.43
CA GLY A 161 16.16 7.10 -4.68
C GLY A 161 14.76 7.13 -5.31
N LYS A 162 14.70 7.03 -6.64
CA LYS A 162 13.47 7.26 -7.41
C LYS A 162 12.31 6.35 -7.01
N ASN A 163 12.57 5.06 -6.80
CA ASN A 163 11.53 4.08 -6.41
C ASN A 163 10.96 4.39 -5.03
N PHE A 164 11.83 4.83 -4.10
CA PHE A 164 11.43 5.30 -2.79
C PHE A 164 10.53 6.55 -2.87
N TYR A 165 10.91 7.54 -3.68
CA TYR A 165 10.10 8.74 -3.85
C TYR A 165 8.73 8.43 -4.48
N ILE A 166 8.69 7.58 -5.51
CA ILE A 166 7.44 7.16 -6.14
C ILE A 166 6.52 6.49 -5.12
N PHE A 167 7.06 5.59 -4.29
CA PHE A 167 6.31 4.90 -3.24
C PHE A 167 5.72 5.88 -2.23
N VAL A 168 6.55 6.75 -1.66
CA VAL A 168 6.17 7.71 -0.60
C VAL A 168 5.15 8.73 -1.11
N ILE A 169 5.39 9.32 -2.29
CA ILE A 169 4.49 10.34 -2.85
C ILE A 169 3.13 9.72 -3.17
N SER A 170 3.11 8.57 -3.82
CA SER A 170 1.86 7.91 -4.23
C SER A 170 1.04 7.46 -3.01
N LEU A 171 1.66 6.88 -1.98
CA LEU A 171 0.95 6.56 -0.75
C LEU A 171 0.47 7.81 0.00
N SER A 172 1.23 8.92 -0.05
CA SER A 172 0.81 10.19 0.59
C SER A 172 -0.43 10.76 -0.09
N ILE A 173 -0.46 10.73 -1.43
CA ILE A 173 -1.63 11.15 -2.22
C ILE A 173 -2.81 10.22 -1.92
N SER A 174 -2.59 8.90 -1.92
CA SER A 174 -3.62 7.91 -1.59
C SER A 174 -4.23 8.14 -0.22
N LEU A 175 -3.40 8.38 0.80
CA LEU A 175 -3.82 8.68 2.17
C LEU A 175 -4.58 10.01 2.25
N GLY A 176 -4.07 11.06 1.60
CA GLY A 176 -4.71 12.36 1.55
C GLY A 176 -6.11 12.29 0.93
N LEU A 177 -6.29 11.54 -0.16
CA LEU A 177 -7.58 11.30 -0.79
C LEU A 177 -8.57 10.62 0.17
N VAL A 178 -8.15 9.58 0.88
CA VAL A 178 -9.03 8.85 1.81
C VAL A 178 -9.41 9.71 3.00
N LEU A 179 -8.45 10.46 3.56
CA LEU A 179 -8.72 11.39 4.67
C LEU A 179 -9.70 12.48 4.25
N TYR A 180 -9.50 13.07 3.07
CA TYR A 180 -10.42 14.05 2.51
C TYR A 180 -11.84 13.48 2.41
N CYS A 181 -11.97 12.25 1.93
CA CYS A 181 -13.28 11.59 1.77
C CYS A 181 -13.91 11.19 3.09
N LEU A 182 -13.12 10.76 4.08
CA LEU A 182 -13.60 10.48 5.44
C LEU A 182 -14.12 11.77 6.11
N ILE A 183 -13.39 12.86 6.02
CA ILE A 183 -13.81 14.15 6.60
C ILE A 183 -15.09 14.64 5.94
N GLY A 184 -15.16 14.62 4.60
CA GLY A 184 -16.37 14.98 3.87
C GLY A 184 -17.58 14.15 4.28
N HIS A 185 -17.38 12.85 4.51
CA HIS A 185 -18.40 11.95 5.04
C HIS A 185 -18.90 12.34 6.43
N ILE A 186 -17.99 12.59 7.36
CA ILE A 186 -18.32 12.93 8.75
C ILE A 186 -19.12 14.23 8.79
N LEU A 187 -18.66 15.27 8.09
CA LEU A 187 -19.34 16.56 8.02
C LEU A 187 -20.77 16.43 7.47
N LEU A 188 -20.97 15.60 6.46
CA LEU A 188 -22.29 15.34 5.89
C LEU A 188 -23.21 14.58 6.84
N ILE A 189 -22.70 13.62 7.61
CA ILE A 189 -23.50 12.92 8.62
C ILE A 189 -23.99 13.91 9.68
N ILE A 190 -23.09 14.76 10.20
CA ILE A 190 -23.40 15.77 11.22
C ILE A 190 -24.49 16.73 10.74
N SER A 191 -24.35 17.27 9.52
CA SER A 191 -25.35 18.21 8.95
C SER A 191 -26.73 17.59 8.71
N VAL A 192 -26.79 16.29 8.39
CA VAL A 192 -28.07 15.60 8.22
C VAL A 192 -28.75 15.37 9.57
N ASP A 193 -28.00 14.95 10.58
CA ASP A 193 -28.56 14.66 11.91
C ASP A 193 -29.05 15.94 12.61
N SER A 194 -28.36 17.08 12.43
CA SER A 194 -28.84 18.38 12.94
C SER A 194 -30.17 18.80 12.32
N SER A 195 -30.36 18.52 11.02
CA SER A 195 -31.60 18.83 10.30
C SER A 195 -32.78 17.99 10.79
N TYR A 196 -32.55 16.74 11.19
CA TYR A 196 -33.59 15.87 11.75
C TYR A 196 -34.01 16.31 13.15
N GLN A 197 -33.06 16.64 14.04
CA GLN A 197 -33.39 17.14 15.38
C GLN A 197 -34.23 18.43 15.35
N GLN A 198 -33.96 19.31 14.38
CA GLN A 198 -34.73 20.54 14.20
C GLN A 198 -36.17 20.25 13.74
N LEU A 199 -36.37 19.24 12.88
CA LEU A 199 -37.68 18.84 12.41
C LEU A 199 -38.52 18.18 13.52
N ASP A 200 -37.91 17.31 14.33
CA ASP A 200 -38.57 16.67 15.48
C ASP A 200 -38.99 17.68 16.55
N SER A 201 -38.21 18.77 16.72
CA SER A 201 -38.59 19.85 17.65
C SER A 201 -39.82 20.66 17.20
N LEU A 202 -40.10 20.68 15.89
CA LEU A 202 -41.23 21.43 15.31
C LEU A 202 -42.53 20.61 15.27
N THR A 203 -42.45 19.27 15.31
CA THR A 203 -43.62 18.37 15.29
C THR A 203 -44.17 18.05 16.68
N HIS A 204 -43.49 18.48 17.74
CA HIS A 204 -43.92 18.32 19.14
C HIS A 204 -44.53 19.59 19.77
N VAL A 205 -44.90 20.58 18.95
CA VAL A 205 -45.68 21.78 19.33
C VAL A 205 -47.11 21.63 18.81
#